data_AF-A0A200PNT7-F1
#
_entry.id   AF-A0A200PNT7-F1
#
_cell.length_a   1.000
_cell.length_b   1.000
_cell.length_c   1.000
_cell.angle_alpha   90.00
_cell.angle_beta   90.00
_cell.angle_gamma   90.00
#
_symmetry.space_group_name_H-M   'P 1'
#
loop_
_entity.id
_entity.type
_entity.pdbx_description
1 polymer ?
#
loop_
_entity_poly.entity_id
_entity_poly.type
_entity_poly.pdbx_seq_one_letter_code
_entity_poly.pdbx_strand_id
1 'polypeptide(L)'
;MMNKIKGLVSALPYRNSFSNCGLCFIIKNSKMRGCATGKTAGRFLIQDKDLESEENMMDFYERWMRFHGRFRIDPEEKNKRFKLFAERVKGIHNHNKQPGISFTMKAGVFADSFEWRR
;
A
#
# COMPACT_ATOMS: atom_id res chain seq x y z
N MET A 1 -8.72 25.55 -48.51
CA MET A 1 -7.53 25.86 -47.67
C MET A 1 -6.95 24.54 -47.18
N MET A 2 -5.66 24.29 -47.37
CA MET A 2 -4.98 23.12 -46.82
C MET A 2 -4.37 23.46 -45.47
N ASN A 3 -4.33 22.51 -44.53
CA ASN A 3 -3.11 22.27 -43.75
C ASN A 3 -2.97 20.78 -43.39
N LYS A 4 -1.72 20.35 -43.29
CA LYS A 4 -1.23 18.96 -43.40
C LYS A 4 -1.02 18.35 -41.99
N ILE A 5 -1.59 17.17 -41.67
CA ILE A 5 -1.07 15.80 -41.89
C ILE A 5 -0.14 15.26 -40.76
N LYS A 6 -0.63 14.20 -40.09
CA LYS A 6 0.05 13.01 -39.51
C LYS A 6 1.07 13.14 -38.36
N GLY A 7 0.91 12.19 -37.42
CA GLY A 7 1.94 11.66 -36.51
C GLY A 7 1.36 11.33 -35.12
N LEU A 8 1.69 10.22 -34.46
CA LEU A 8 2.29 8.96 -34.90
C LEU A 8 1.92 7.92 -33.81
N VAL A 9 1.46 6.72 -34.16
CA VAL A 9 1.27 5.66 -33.16
C VAL A 9 2.60 4.94 -32.97
N SER A 10 3.14 4.93 -31.75
CA SER A 10 4.29 4.09 -31.37
C SER A 10 4.02 3.42 -30.04
N ALA A 11 4.11 2.09 -30.02
CA ALA A 11 3.85 1.28 -28.84
C ALA A 11 5.13 1.04 -28.03
N LEU A 12 5.02 1.14 -26.69
CA LEU A 12 5.91 0.53 -25.69
C LEU A 12 7.35 1.11 -25.62
N PRO A 13 8.07 1.06 -24.47
CA PRO A 13 8.00 -0.02 -23.47
C PRO A 13 7.72 0.37 -22.01
N TYR A 14 7.16 -0.62 -21.32
CA TYR A 14 7.35 -0.83 -19.88
C TYR A 14 8.85 -0.81 -19.55
N ARG A 15 9.31 0.14 -18.72
CA ARG A 15 10.68 0.12 -18.18
C ARG A 15 10.70 0.55 -16.72
N ASN A 16 10.84 -0.42 -15.83
CA ASN A 16 11.35 -0.18 -14.48
C ASN A 16 12.72 0.51 -14.59
N SER A 17 12.89 1.62 -13.86
CA SER A 17 14.23 2.14 -13.55
C SER A 17 14.26 2.55 -12.09
N PHE A 18 14.87 1.71 -11.25
CA PHE A 18 15.42 2.18 -9.99
C PHE A 18 16.63 3.05 -10.31
N SER A 19 16.52 4.35 -10.07
CA SER A 19 17.64 5.28 -10.18
C SER A 19 17.79 6.04 -8.86
N ASN A 20 18.84 5.69 -8.11
CA ASN A 20 19.32 6.51 -7.01
C ASN A 20 20.03 7.73 -7.60
N CYS A 21 19.39 8.91 -7.54
CA CYS A 21 20.08 10.19 -7.63
C CYS A 21 19.72 11.01 -6.40
N GLY A 22 20.73 11.29 -5.56
CA GLY A 22 20.56 12.11 -4.36
C GLY A 22 20.69 13.62 -4.64
N LEU A 23 20.70 14.38 -3.54
CA LEU A 23 21.01 15.81 -3.44
C LEU A 23 19.95 16.81 -3.95
N CYS A 24 19.05 17.18 -3.02
CA CYS A 24 18.52 18.56 -2.92
C CYS A 24 18.34 18.96 -1.45
N PHE A 25 18.78 20.17 -1.10
CA PHE A 25 19.04 20.67 0.27
C PHE A 25 19.25 22.20 0.24
N ILE A 26 18.92 23.04 1.25
CA ILE A 26 18.15 22.90 2.52
C ILE A 26 17.22 24.12 2.64
N ILE A 27 15.92 23.94 2.93
CA ILE A 27 15.19 24.85 3.84
C ILE A 27 14.42 24.00 4.88
N LYS A 28 14.34 24.50 6.11
CA LYS A 28 14.07 23.75 7.35
C LYS A 28 12.59 23.81 7.81
N ASN A 29 12.28 22.92 8.76
CA ASN A 29 11.01 22.72 9.50
C ASN A 29 9.91 21.95 8.74
N SER A 30 9.31 20.87 9.27
CA SER A 30 9.47 20.23 10.59
C SER A 30 9.28 18.71 10.56
N LYS A 31 9.95 18.01 11.49
CA LYS A 31 9.74 16.60 11.88
C LYS A 31 9.88 15.53 10.77
N MET A 32 11.13 15.28 10.38
CA MET A 32 11.54 14.01 9.74
C MET A 32 11.17 12.81 10.63
N ARG A 33 10.04 12.13 10.36
CA ARG A 33 9.85 10.73 10.75
C ARG A 33 10.50 9.85 9.69
N GLY A 34 11.82 9.69 9.81
CA GLY A 34 12.54 8.68 9.05
C GLY A 34 12.10 7.28 9.47
N CYS A 35 11.69 6.45 8.52
CA CYS A 35 11.68 5.00 8.70
C CYS A 35 12.19 4.34 7.42
N ALA A 36 13.51 4.29 7.29
CA ALA A 36 14.16 3.41 6.34
C ALA A 36 13.93 1.95 6.79
N THR A 37 12.77 1.40 6.44
CA THR A 37 12.56 -0.05 6.44
C THR A 37 12.93 -0.56 5.06
N GLY A 38 13.89 -1.49 5.03
CA GLY A 38 14.47 -1.97 3.78
C GLY A 38 13.44 -2.61 2.85
N LYS A 39 13.81 -2.76 1.58
CA LYS A 39 13.08 -3.61 0.62
C LYS A 39 13.08 -5.06 1.11
N THR A 40 12.13 -5.43 1.95
CA THR A 40 11.77 -6.84 2.16
C THR A 40 10.99 -7.32 0.94
N ALA A 41 11.71 -7.61 -0.14
CA ALA A 41 11.14 -8.26 -1.31
C ALA A 41 10.65 -9.65 -0.90
N GLY A 42 9.33 -9.80 -0.71
CA GLY A 42 8.70 -11.13 -0.56
C GLY A 42 7.50 -11.22 0.39
N ARG A 43 7.36 -10.37 1.41
CA ARG A 43 6.24 -10.53 2.38
C ARG A 43 5.80 -9.22 3.04
N PHE A 44 4.52 -8.91 2.90
CA PHE A 44 3.83 -7.89 3.70
C PHE A 44 3.33 -8.54 5.00
N LEU A 45 3.92 -8.16 6.13
CA LEU A 45 3.61 -8.71 7.46
C LEU A 45 2.91 -7.67 8.33
N ILE A 46 1.92 -8.11 9.09
CA ILE A 46 1.22 -7.34 10.11
C ILE A 46 2.07 -7.35 11.39
N GLN A 47 2.37 -6.18 11.96
CA GLN A 47 3.07 -6.06 13.25
C GLN A 47 2.11 -5.55 14.33
N ASP A 48 2.31 -5.89 15.60
CA ASP A 48 1.45 -5.43 16.71
C ASP A 48 1.30 -3.90 16.74
N LYS A 49 2.39 -3.17 16.51
CA LYS A 49 2.40 -1.70 16.41
C LYS A 49 1.45 -1.14 15.35
N ASP A 50 1.19 -1.90 14.28
CA ASP A 50 0.30 -1.49 13.19
C ASP A 50 -1.18 -1.52 13.64
N LEU A 51 -1.49 -2.14 14.80
CA LEU A 51 -2.83 -2.26 15.38
C LEU A 51 -3.05 -1.37 16.62
N GLU A 52 -2.00 -0.75 17.18
CA GLU A 52 -2.06 0.06 18.41
C GLU A 52 -2.95 1.30 18.27
N SER A 53 -3.04 1.89 17.08
CA SER A 53 -3.83 3.10 16.82
C SER A 53 -4.45 3.09 15.42
N GLU A 54 -5.49 3.91 15.21
CA GLU A 54 -6.09 4.10 13.89
C GLU A 54 -5.12 4.78 12.91
N GLU A 55 -4.26 5.69 13.39
CA GLU A 55 -3.18 6.29 12.60
C GLU A 55 -2.18 5.24 12.10
N ASN A 56 -1.73 4.33 12.97
CA ASN A 56 -0.80 3.27 12.60
C ASN A 56 -1.43 2.27 11.62
N MET A 57 -2.74 1.99 11.77
CA MET A 57 -3.50 1.16 10.84
C MET A 57 -3.68 1.85 9.48
N MET A 58 -3.86 3.18 9.44
CA MET A 58 -3.87 3.98 8.21
C MET A 58 -2.51 3.94 7.51
N ASP A 59 -1.41 4.14 8.24
CA ASP A 59 -0.04 4.02 7.72
C ASP A 59 0.26 2.59 7.22
N PHE A 60 -0.33 1.57 7.84
CA PHE A 60 -0.28 0.18 7.37
C PHE A 60 -1.08 -0.02 6.08
N TYR A 61 -2.28 0.54 5.99
CA TYR A 61 -3.12 0.50 4.78
C TYR A 61 -2.45 1.20 3.59
N GLU A 62 -1.79 2.34 3.81
CA GLU A 62 -1.03 3.02 2.75
C GLU A 62 0.17 2.21 2.27
N ARG A 63 0.93 1.59 3.20
CA ARG A 63 2.01 0.67 2.83
C ARG A 63 1.48 -0.55 2.07
N TRP A 64 0.34 -1.10 2.46
CA TRP A 64 -0.32 -2.22 1.79
C TRP A 64 -0.75 -1.85 0.37
N MET A 65 -1.37 -0.67 0.20
CA MET A 65 -1.76 -0.14 -1.11
C MET A 65 -0.55 0.01 -2.03
N ARG A 66 0.55 0.63 -1.55
CA ARG A 66 1.80 0.77 -2.30
C ARG A 66 2.41 -0.59 -2.67
N PHE A 67 2.39 -1.57 -1.76
CA PHE A 67 2.89 -2.93 -2.00
C PHE A 67 2.08 -3.69 -3.06
N HIS A 68 0.76 -3.49 -3.10
CA HIS A 68 -0.15 -4.14 -4.06
C HIS A 68 -0.48 -3.29 -5.31
N GLY A 69 0.17 -2.14 -5.52
CA GLY A 69 -0.10 -1.25 -6.66
C GLY A 69 -1.53 -0.69 -6.68
N ARG A 70 -2.17 -0.54 -5.51
CA ARG A 70 -3.51 0.05 -5.36
C ARG A 70 -3.41 1.54 -5.07
N PHE A 71 -4.35 2.31 -5.61
CA PHE A 71 -4.49 3.74 -5.34
C PHE A 71 -5.97 4.07 -5.17
N ARG A 72 -6.29 4.87 -4.15
CA ARG A 72 -7.65 5.38 -3.87
C ARG A 72 -7.57 6.90 -3.89
N ILE A 73 -8.12 7.51 -4.93
CA ILE A 73 -8.12 8.96 -5.14
C ILE A 73 -9.25 9.60 -4.32
N ASP A 74 -10.44 9.00 -4.37
CA ASP A 74 -11.60 9.47 -3.63
C ASP A 74 -11.45 9.24 -2.11
N PRO A 75 -11.58 10.29 -1.27
CA PRO A 75 -11.43 10.16 0.19
C PRO A 75 -12.52 9.32 0.87
N GLU A 76 -13.75 9.35 0.37
CA GLU A 76 -14.89 8.67 1.00
C GLU A 76 -14.79 7.15 0.76
N GLU A 77 -14.50 6.74 -0.48
CA GLU A 77 -14.18 5.36 -0.85
C GLU A 77 -12.91 4.88 -0.13
N LYS A 78 -11.85 5.70 -0.01
CA LYS A 78 -10.66 5.35 0.78
C LYS A 78 -11.04 5.03 2.23
N ASN A 79 -11.91 5.83 2.86
CA ASN A 79 -12.36 5.61 4.23
C ASN A 79 -13.26 4.36 4.37
N LYS A 80 -14.21 4.15 3.45
CA LYS A 80 -15.05 2.94 3.42
C LYS A 80 -14.20 1.67 3.32
N ARG A 81 -13.21 1.67 2.43
CA ARG A 81 -12.28 0.56 2.19
C ARG A 81 -11.32 0.33 3.35
N PHE A 82 -10.83 1.40 3.96
CA PHE A 82 -10.01 1.35 5.16
C PHE A 82 -10.72 0.61 6.30
N LYS A 83 -12.01 0.87 6.55
CA LYS A 83 -12.77 0.17 7.60
C LYS A 83 -12.81 -1.35 7.39
N LEU A 84 -13.09 -1.80 6.17
CA LEU A 84 -13.05 -3.22 5.79
C LEU A 84 -11.65 -3.82 5.99
N PHE A 85 -10.62 -3.08 5.55
CA PHE A 85 -9.23 -3.49 5.66
C PHE A 85 -8.81 -3.65 7.14
N ALA A 86 -9.15 -2.69 7.99
CA ALA A 86 -8.85 -2.73 9.42
C ALA A 86 -9.56 -3.91 10.13
N GLU A 87 -10.83 -4.18 9.81
CA GLU A 87 -11.56 -5.36 10.28
C GLU A 87 -10.86 -6.65 9.83
N ARG A 88 -10.48 -6.73 8.55
CA ARG A 88 -9.80 -7.90 7.97
C ARG A 88 -8.43 -8.15 8.60
N VAL A 89 -7.64 -7.10 8.81
CA VAL A 89 -6.30 -7.17 9.43
C VAL A 89 -6.40 -7.60 10.89
N LYS A 90 -7.34 -7.05 11.67
CA LYS A 90 -7.62 -7.50 13.04
C LYS A 90 -8.02 -8.97 13.09
N GLY A 91 -8.89 -9.42 12.18
CA GLY A 91 -9.27 -10.83 12.07
C GLY A 91 -8.09 -11.76 11.77
N ILE A 92 -7.23 -11.38 10.81
CA ILE A 92 -6.00 -12.13 10.47
C ILE A 92 -5.03 -12.17 11.66
N HIS A 93 -4.83 -11.04 12.34
CA HIS A 93 -3.93 -10.96 13.49
C HIS A 93 -4.40 -11.81 14.66
N ASN A 94 -5.70 -11.75 14.97
CA ASN A 94 -6.31 -12.57 16.02
C ASN A 94 -6.25 -14.06 15.68
N HIS A 95 -6.54 -14.44 14.42
CA HIS A 95 -6.37 -15.82 13.96
C HIS A 95 -4.93 -16.31 14.16
N ASN A 96 -3.95 -15.55 13.67
CA ASN A 96 -2.52 -15.88 13.78
C ASN A 96 -1.99 -15.97 15.23
N LYS A 97 -2.73 -15.46 16.22
CA LYS A 97 -2.41 -15.53 17.66
C LYS A 97 -3.09 -16.69 18.40
N GLN A 98 -4.00 -17.43 17.76
CA GLN A 98 -4.67 -18.57 18.40
C GLN A 98 -3.67 -19.72 18.63
N PRO A 99 -3.77 -20.45 19.74
CA PRO A 99 -3.03 -21.70 19.90
C PRO A 99 -3.62 -22.79 18.99
N GLY A 100 -2.77 -23.68 18.46
CA GLY A 100 -3.21 -24.87 17.72
C GLY A 100 -3.59 -24.67 16.24
N ILE A 101 -3.52 -23.44 15.70
CA ILE A 101 -3.62 -23.23 14.25
C ILE A 101 -2.38 -23.74 13.50
N SER A 102 -2.61 -24.45 12.39
CA SER A 102 -1.56 -25.06 11.56
C SER A 102 -1.04 -24.17 10.42
N PHE A 103 -1.65 -23.00 10.19
CA PHE A 103 -1.29 -22.08 9.11
C PHE A 103 -1.36 -20.62 9.55
N THR A 104 -0.72 -19.74 8.78
CA THR A 104 -0.68 -18.29 9.03
C THR A 104 -1.35 -17.54 7.89
N MET A 105 -2.32 -16.68 8.22
CA MET A 105 -2.97 -15.80 7.26
C MET A 105 -2.17 -14.51 7.04
N LYS A 106 -2.26 -13.93 5.84
CA LYS A 106 -1.63 -12.65 5.46
C LYS A 106 -2.64 -11.73 4.78
N ALA A 107 -2.45 -10.42 4.90
CA ALA A 107 -3.25 -9.44 4.15
C ALA A 107 -2.94 -9.55 2.64
N GLY A 108 -3.78 -10.27 1.90
CA GLY A 108 -3.66 -10.43 0.44
C GLY A 108 -4.14 -9.22 -0.34
N VAL A 109 -4.11 -9.31 -1.67
CA VAL A 109 -4.48 -8.23 -2.62
C VAL A 109 -5.95 -7.80 -2.61
N PHE A 110 -6.79 -8.53 -1.87
CA PHE A 110 -8.23 -8.31 -1.68
C PHE A 110 -8.59 -7.92 -0.24
N ALA A 111 -7.61 -7.53 0.60
CA ALA A 111 -7.86 -7.24 2.01
C ALA A 111 -8.83 -6.07 2.26
N ASP A 112 -9.03 -5.17 1.28
CA ASP A 112 -10.01 -4.07 1.31
C ASP A 112 -11.27 -4.33 0.43
N SER A 113 -11.51 -5.58 0.06
CA SER A 113 -12.70 -6.01 -0.69
C SER A 113 -13.84 -6.48 0.24
N PHE A 114 -15.09 -6.27 -0.19
CA PHE A 114 -16.29 -6.79 0.49
C PHE A 114 -16.44 -8.31 0.38
N GLU A 115 -15.68 -8.96 -0.51
CA GLU A 115 -15.83 -10.37 -0.87
C GLU A 115 -15.57 -11.36 0.28
N TRP A 116 -14.91 -10.93 1.37
CA TRP A 116 -14.61 -11.80 2.50
C TRP A 116 -15.74 -11.96 3.54
N ARG A 117 -16.89 -11.30 3.36
CA ARG A 117 -18.05 -11.38 4.28
C ARG A 117 -19.24 -12.14 3.66
N ARG A 118 -18.98 -13.27 3.00
CA ARG A 118 -20.00 -14.12 2.37
C ARG A 118 -19.84 -15.56 2.82
#